data_AF-A0A2S0RED8-F1
#
_entry.id   AF-A0A2S0RED8-F1
#
_cell.length_a   1.000
_cell.length_b   1.000
_cell.length_c   1.000
_cell.angle_alpha   90.00
_cell.angle_beta   90.00
_cell.angle_gamma   90.00
#
_symmetry.space_group_name_H-M   'P 1'
#
loop_
_entity.id
_entity.type
_entity.pdbx_description
1 polymer ?
#
loop_
_entity_poly.entity_id
_entity_poly.type
_entity_poly.pdbx_seq_one_letter_code
_entity_poly.pdbx_strand_id
1 'polypeptide(L)'
;MNATVLLNIARFVLLLAAQVLIFNNMQFLGYINPYPYVLFLILYPVNGNRYGLLLSAFALGILLDSFLNSGGVHTTACITLAYFRPAFFKFSFGVSYEYQTIKINDRLTPERFSFIAISVLLHHVILFILETFRFSFFFEILFRTIFSSIFTILLCIIIIYIFKPTKR
;
A
#
# COMPACT_ATOMS: atom_id res chain seq x y z
N MET A 1 -8.30 10.13 -23.91
CA MET A 1 -8.20 9.52 -22.56
C MET A 1 -6.97 10.09 -21.87
N ASN A 2 -7.11 10.60 -20.64
CA ASN A 2 -5.98 11.14 -19.87
C ASN A 2 -4.96 10.02 -19.61
N ALA A 3 -3.72 10.19 -20.07
CA ALA A 3 -2.64 9.21 -19.90
C ALA A 3 -2.43 8.79 -18.43
N THR A 4 -2.76 9.67 -17.49
CA THR A 4 -2.74 9.41 -16.04
C THR A 4 -3.74 8.36 -15.59
N VAL A 5 -4.94 8.33 -16.17
CA VAL A 5 -5.98 7.34 -15.85
C VAL A 5 -5.57 5.97 -16.35
N LEU A 6 -5.05 5.90 -17.60
CA LEU A 6 -4.56 4.65 -18.16
C LEU A 6 -3.41 4.07 -17.33
N LEU A 7 -2.48 4.91 -16.88
CA LEU A 7 -1.37 4.49 -16.02
C LEU A 7 -1.86 3.97 -14.66
N ASN A 8 -2.87 4.59 -14.06
CA ASN A 8 -3.44 4.12 -12.79
C ASN A 8 -4.18 2.79 -12.94
N ILE A 9 -4.90 2.59 -14.04
CA ILE A 9 -5.55 1.30 -14.35
C ILE A 9 -4.49 0.22 -14.54
N ALA A 10 -3.42 0.50 -15.31
CA ALA A 10 -2.32 -0.45 -15.49
C ALA A 10 -1.66 -0.81 -14.15
N ARG A 11 -1.38 0.17 -13.29
CA ARG A 11 -0.83 -0.06 -11.94
C ARG A 11 -1.75 -0.91 -11.08
N PHE A 12 -3.06 -0.65 -11.11
CA PHE A 12 -4.06 -1.42 -10.37
C PHE A 12 -3.99 -2.90 -10.76
N VAL A 13 -4.09 -3.19 -12.07
CA VAL A 13 -4.13 -4.57 -12.57
C VAL A 13 -2.79 -5.27 -12.33
N LEU A 14 -1.66 -4.61 -12.62
CA LEU A 14 -0.33 -5.22 -12.46
C LEU A 14 -0.01 -5.54 -11.01
N LEU A 15 -0.30 -4.62 -10.08
CA LEU A 15 -0.02 -4.84 -8.66
C LEU A 15 -0.95 -5.90 -8.04
N LEU A 16 -2.22 -5.94 -8.46
CA LEU A 16 -3.16 -6.98 -8.07
C LEU A 16 -2.69 -8.35 -8.58
N ALA A 17 -2.37 -8.46 -9.86
CA ALA A 17 -1.89 -9.71 -10.46
C ALA A 17 -0.58 -10.17 -9.80
N ALA A 18 0.36 -9.25 -9.57
CA ALA A 18 1.60 -9.56 -8.88
C ALA A 18 1.34 -10.09 -7.47
N GLN A 19 0.40 -9.47 -6.73
CA GLN A 19 0.04 -9.96 -5.40
C GLN A 19 -0.48 -11.39 -5.45
N VAL A 20 -1.49 -11.65 -6.28
CA VAL A 20 -2.19 -12.94 -6.31
C VAL A 20 -1.31 -14.05 -6.86
N LEU A 21 -0.56 -13.80 -7.94
CA LEU A 21 0.19 -14.83 -8.65
C LEU A 21 1.59 -15.08 -8.07
N ILE A 22 2.27 -14.02 -7.65
CA ILE A 22 3.69 -14.10 -7.25
C ILE A 22 3.80 -14.06 -5.74
N PHE A 23 3.38 -12.95 -5.13
CA PHE A 23 3.68 -12.67 -3.72
C PHE A 23 2.88 -13.54 -2.74
N ASN A 24 1.68 -14.00 -3.12
CA ASN A 24 0.93 -14.95 -2.30
C ASN A 24 1.64 -16.30 -2.14
N ASN A 25 2.48 -16.69 -3.11
CA ASN A 25 3.27 -17.92 -3.04
C ASN A 25 4.64 -17.72 -2.37
N MET A 26 5.03 -16.48 -2.07
CA MET A 26 6.28 -16.16 -1.38
C MET A 26 6.06 -16.20 0.15
N GLN A 27 5.94 -17.41 0.71
CA GLN A 27 5.99 -17.59 2.17
C GLN A 27 7.45 -17.52 2.63
N PHE A 28 7.95 -16.31 2.83
CA PHE A 28 9.31 -16.12 3.30
C PHE A 28 9.39 -16.53 4.79
N LEU A 29 10.20 -17.54 5.10
CA LEU A 29 10.39 -18.10 6.45
C LEU A 29 9.08 -18.56 7.14
N GLY A 30 8.00 -18.79 6.39
CA GLY A 30 6.70 -19.22 6.92
C GLY A 30 5.86 -18.14 7.60
N TYR A 31 6.42 -16.97 7.92
CA TYR A 31 5.73 -15.90 8.65
C TYR A 31 5.74 -14.54 7.96
N ILE A 32 6.59 -14.33 6.95
CA ILE A 32 6.78 -13.03 6.30
C ILE A 32 6.12 -13.07 4.94
N ASN A 33 5.02 -12.33 4.80
CA ASN A 33 4.31 -12.18 3.53
C ASN A 33 4.40 -10.73 3.04
N PRO A 34 4.98 -10.46 1.87
CA PRO A 34 4.96 -9.14 1.25
C PRO A 34 3.59 -8.75 0.70
N TYR A 35 3.23 -7.47 0.83
CA TYR A 35 1.98 -6.91 0.29
C TYR A 35 2.22 -5.67 -0.60
N PRO A 36 2.94 -5.79 -1.73
CA PRO A 36 3.24 -4.66 -2.61
C PRO A 36 2.02 -4.02 -3.28
N TYR A 37 0.84 -4.65 -3.28
CA TYR A 37 -0.37 -4.00 -3.80
C TYR A 37 -0.70 -2.68 -3.10
N VAL A 38 -0.27 -2.51 -1.84
CA VAL A 38 -0.45 -1.28 -1.06
C VAL A 38 0.16 -0.07 -1.79
N LEU A 39 1.16 -0.32 -2.65
CA LEU A 39 1.80 0.69 -3.47
C LEU A 39 0.80 1.40 -4.41
N PHE A 40 -0.27 0.74 -4.86
CA PHE A 40 -1.32 1.37 -5.66
C PHE A 40 -1.95 2.56 -4.91
N LEU A 41 -2.29 2.37 -3.64
CA LEU A 41 -2.91 3.38 -2.79
C LEU A 41 -1.92 4.51 -2.44
N ILE A 42 -0.67 4.15 -2.20
CA ILE A 42 0.42 5.10 -1.93
C ILE A 42 0.65 6.00 -3.16
N LEU A 43 0.77 5.42 -4.36
CA LEU A 43 1.10 6.11 -5.61
C LEU A 43 -0.09 6.78 -6.31
N TYR A 44 -1.31 6.65 -5.79
CA TYR A 44 -2.47 7.35 -6.32
C TYR A 44 -2.20 8.88 -6.39
N PRO A 45 -2.70 9.63 -7.39
CA PRO A 45 -2.43 11.07 -7.46
C PRO A 45 -2.88 11.80 -6.18
N VAL A 46 -2.06 12.74 -5.69
CA VAL A 46 -2.37 13.56 -4.50
C VAL A 46 -3.61 14.43 -4.76
N ASN A 47 -3.72 14.99 -5.97
CA ASN A 47 -4.83 15.84 -6.39
C ASN A 47 -6.01 15.04 -6.98
N GLY A 48 -6.02 13.72 -6.78
CA GLY A 48 -7.09 12.85 -7.28
C GLY A 48 -8.37 12.98 -6.46
N ASN A 49 -9.51 12.59 -7.06
CA ASN A 49 -10.78 12.55 -6.34
C ASN A 49 -10.70 11.56 -5.15
N ARG A 50 -10.99 12.05 -3.94
CA ARG A 50 -11.02 11.26 -2.70
C ARG A 50 -12.01 10.10 -2.77
N TYR A 51 -13.19 10.33 -3.32
CA TYR A 51 -14.19 9.27 -3.49
C TYR A 51 -13.72 8.21 -4.48
N GLY A 52 -13.03 8.63 -5.55
CA GLY A 52 -12.41 7.71 -6.51
C GLY A 52 -11.30 6.86 -5.89
N LEU A 53 -10.51 7.43 -4.96
CA LEU A 53 -9.53 6.67 -4.20
C LEU A 53 -10.20 5.64 -3.27
N LEU A 54 -11.23 6.03 -2.52
CA LEU A 54 -11.94 5.11 -1.63
C LEU A 54 -12.61 3.96 -2.39
N LEU A 55 -13.25 4.27 -3.53
CA LEU A 55 -13.88 3.26 -4.37
C LEU A 55 -12.85 2.31 -4.97
N SER A 56 -11.71 2.84 -5.45
CA SER A 56 -10.64 2.00 -5.98
C SER A 56 -9.95 1.16 -4.89
N ALA A 57 -9.84 1.67 -3.66
CA ALA A 57 -9.35 0.91 -2.50
C ALA A 57 -10.30 -0.23 -2.11
N PHE A 58 -11.62 0.03 -2.10
CA PHE A 58 -12.64 -0.99 -1.89
C PHE A 58 -12.57 -2.07 -2.98
N ALA A 59 -12.51 -1.67 -4.26
CA ALA A 59 -12.41 -2.59 -5.39
C ALA A 59 -11.13 -3.44 -5.35
N LEU A 60 -9.99 -2.84 -5.00
CA LEU A 60 -8.74 -3.57 -4.86
C LEU A 60 -8.83 -4.62 -3.74
N GLY A 61 -9.35 -4.20 -2.59
CA GLY A 61 -9.45 -5.06 -1.43
C GLY A 61 -10.42 -6.23 -1.64
N ILE A 62 -11.61 -5.99 -2.21
CA ILE A 62 -12.61 -7.05 -2.40
C ILE A 62 -12.14 -8.10 -3.42
N LEU A 63 -11.40 -7.68 -4.44
CA LEU A 63 -10.78 -8.61 -5.38
C LEU A 63 -9.71 -9.46 -4.68
N LEU A 64 -8.83 -8.84 -3.90
CA LEU A 64 -7.85 -9.58 -3.10
C LEU A 64 -8.52 -10.55 -2.13
N ASP A 65 -9.55 -10.11 -1.42
CA ASP A 65 -10.27 -10.97 -0.49
C ASP A 65 -10.94 -12.17 -1.18
N SER A 66 -11.37 -12.00 -2.44
CA SER A 66 -11.94 -13.07 -3.25
C SER A 66 -10.88 -14.09 -3.70
N PHE A 67 -9.67 -13.64 -4.06
CA PHE A 67 -8.57 -14.51 -4.47
C PHE A 67 -7.86 -15.19 -3.28
N LEU A 68 -7.76 -14.50 -2.14
CA LEU A 68 -7.06 -14.95 -0.94
C LEU A 68 -8.00 -15.62 0.08
N ASN A 69 -9.31 -15.61 -0.19
CA ASN A 69 -10.35 -16.17 0.67
C ASN A 69 -10.33 -15.60 2.11
N SER A 70 -10.07 -14.29 2.23
CA SER A 70 -9.89 -13.58 3.52
C SER A 70 -11.11 -12.75 3.94
N GLY A 71 -12.25 -12.90 3.24
CA GLY A 71 -13.58 -12.49 3.74
C GLY A 71 -13.80 -11.01 4.07
N GLY A 72 -12.91 -10.09 3.64
CA GLY A 72 -13.04 -8.64 3.88
C GLY A 72 -11.87 -8.00 4.65
N VAL A 73 -10.87 -8.79 5.05
CA VAL A 73 -9.69 -8.32 5.79
C VAL A 73 -8.89 -7.32 4.95
N HIS A 74 -8.59 -7.63 3.68
CA HIS A 74 -7.85 -6.74 2.80
C HIS A 74 -8.66 -5.50 2.44
N THR A 75 -9.97 -5.66 2.22
CA THR A 75 -10.91 -4.55 1.98
C THR A 75 -10.85 -3.51 3.09
N THR A 76 -10.96 -3.96 4.34
CA THR A 76 -10.94 -3.07 5.50
C THR A 76 -9.59 -2.36 5.65
N ALA A 77 -8.48 -3.09 5.49
CA ALA A 77 -7.15 -2.52 5.58
C ALA A 77 -6.86 -1.51 4.44
N CYS A 78 -7.34 -1.77 3.21
CA CYS A 78 -7.18 -0.87 2.06
C CYS A 78 -7.95 0.43 2.23
N ILE A 79 -9.22 0.34 2.62
CA ILE A 79 -10.09 1.51 2.81
C ILE A 79 -9.57 2.38 3.94
N THR A 80 -9.13 1.76 5.03
CA THR A 80 -8.62 2.51 6.18
C THR A 80 -7.35 3.28 5.81
N LEU A 81 -6.41 2.67 5.08
CA LEU A 81 -5.25 3.39 4.55
C LEU A 81 -5.68 4.54 3.63
N ALA A 82 -6.58 4.29 2.68
CA ALA A 82 -7.06 5.31 1.76
C ALA A 82 -7.73 6.50 2.47
N TYR A 83 -8.44 6.23 3.57
CA TYR A 83 -9.08 7.24 4.39
C TYR A 83 -8.07 8.10 5.18
N PHE A 84 -7.08 7.47 5.82
CA PHE A 84 -6.05 8.16 6.62
C PHE A 84 -4.93 8.78 5.79
N ARG A 85 -4.84 8.47 4.50
CA ARG A 85 -3.83 8.97 3.58
C ARG A 85 -3.58 10.50 3.65
N PRO A 86 -4.60 11.39 3.72
CA PRO A 86 -4.35 12.83 3.85
C PRO A 86 -3.62 13.20 5.15
N ALA A 87 -3.92 12.51 6.26
CA ALA A 87 -3.23 12.72 7.52
C ALA A 87 -1.76 12.29 7.44
N PHE A 88 -1.48 11.18 6.74
CA PHE A 88 -0.12 10.72 6.50
C PHE A 88 0.69 11.69 5.63
N PHE A 89 0.07 12.26 4.59
CA PHE A 89 0.73 13.30 3.83
C PHE A 89 1.06 14.53 4.67
N LYS A 90 0.11 15.00 5.50
CA LYS A 90 0.32 16.14 6.39
C LYS A 90 1.44 15.86 7.40
N PHE A 91 1.50 14.65 7.94
CA PHE A 91 2.55 14.23 8.87
C PHE A 91 3.94 14.20 8.19
N SER A 92 4.03 13.60 7.01
CA SER A 92 5.33 13.36 6.37
C SER A 92 5.88 14.53 5.55
N PHE A 93 5.01 15.36 4.96
CA PHE A 93 5.41 16.45 4.05
C PHE A 93 5.04 17.85 4.56
N GLY A 94 4.27 17.95 5.64
CA GLY A 94 3.87 19.22 6.25
C GLY A 94 3.35 20.23 5.22
N VAL A 95 4.05 21.36 5.11
CA VAL A 95 3.72 22.50 4.23
C VAL A 95 3.79 22.13 2.73
N SER A 96 4.65 21.18 2.35
CA SER A 96 4.77 20.74 0.94
C SER A 96 3.50 20.04 0.43
N TYR A 97 2.68 19.48 1.32
CA TYR A 97 1.37 18.93 0.97
C TYR A 97 0.35 20.03 0.66
N GLU A 98 0.42 21.15 1.38
CA GLU A 98 -0.49 22.29 1.22
C GLU A 98 -0.36 22.94 -0.16
N TYR A 99 0.86 22.95 -0.72
CA TYR A 99 1.13 23.42 -2.08
C TYR A 99 0.96 22.34 -3.17
N GLN A 100 0.57 21.10 -2.82
CA GLN A 100 0.31 20.00 -3.77
C GLN A 100 1.45 19.69 -4.78
N THR A 101 2.70 20.06 -4.47
CA THR A 101 3.84 19.88 -5.39
C THR A 101 4.50 18.50 -5.33
N ILE A 102 3.95 17.59 -4.52
CA ILE A 102 4.60 16.32 -4.19
C ILE A 102 4.47 15.31 -5.34
N LYS A 103 5.61 14.97 -5.95
CA LYS A 103 5.75 13.81 -6.84
C LYS A 103 6.42 12.66 -6.09
N ILE A 104 5.64 11.66 -5.65
CA ILE A 104 6.16 10.52 -4.88
C ILE A 104 7.18 9.68 -5.68
N ASN A 105 7.11 9.70 -7.02
CA ASN A 105 7.98 8.95 -7.94
C ASN A 105 9.39 9.52 -8.17
N ASP A 106 9.82 10.56 -7.45
CA ASP A 106 11.17 11.12 -7.62
C ASP A 106 12.18 10.50 -6.62
N ARG A 107 13.32 11.15 -6.33
CA ARG A 107 14.34 10.68 -5.36
C ARG A 107 13.75 10.32 -3.99
N LEU A 108 14.27 9.25 -3.36
CA LEU A 108 13.89 8.86 -2.00
C LEU A 108 14.35 9.94 -1.01
N THR A 109 13.40 10.73 -0.50
CA THR A 109 13.62 11.70 0.58
C THR A 109 13.16 11.09 1.91
N PRO A 110 13.68 11.56 3.06
CA PRO A 110 13.22 11.12 4.38
C PRO A 110 11.70 11.25 4.57
N GLU A 111 11.11 12.30 4.03
CA GLU A 111 9.66 12.55 4.01
C GLU A 111 8.89 11.44 3.29
N ARG A 112 9.36 11.01 2.11
CA ARG A 112 8.72 9.93 1.34
C ARG A 112 8.88 8.58 2.01
N PHE A 113 10.05 8.32 2.58
CA PHE A 113 10.28 7.12 3.36
C PHE A 113 9.32 7.06 4.55
N SER A 114 9.19 8.16 5.31
CA SER A 114 8.24 8.28 6.41
C SER A 114 6.80 8.02 5.96
N PHE A 115 6.38 8.61 4.83
CA PHE A 115 5.03 8.41 4.29
C PHE A 115 4.75 6.95 3.93
N ILE A 116 5.69 6.30 3.22
CA ILE A 116 5.57 4.89 2.84
C ILE A 116 5.55 4.03 4.10
N ALA A 117 6.46 4.27 5.05
CA ALA A 117 6.58 3.49 6.28
C ALA A 117 5.29 3.54 7.11
N ILE A 118 4.75 4.74 7.37
CA ILE A 118 3.52 4.90 8.17
C ILE A 118 2.31 4.31 7.44
N SER A 119 2.22 4.49 6.12
CA SER A 119 1.13 3.91 5.33
C SER A 119 1.14 2.39 5.38
N VAL A 120 2.31 1.77 5.15
CA VAL A 120 2.47 0.31 5.18
C VAL A 120 2.21 -0.22 6.59
N LEU A 121 2.75 0.42 7.63
CA LEU A 121 2.56 0.01 9.02
C LEU A 121 1.08 0.04 9.42
N LEU A 122 0.35 1.13 9.18
CA LEU A 122 -1.08 1.18 9.49
C LEU A 122 -1.82 0.03 8.78
N HIS A 123 -1.52 -0.19 7.50
CA HIS A 123 -2.19 -1.22 6.73
C HIS A 123 -1.95 -2.62 7.31
N HIS A 124 -0.70 -2.96 7.63
CA HIS A 124 -0.35 -4.30 8.12
C HIS A 124 -0.89 -4.54 9.53
N VAL A 125 -0.88 -3.52 10.39
CA VAL A 125 -1.50 -3.60 11.72
C VAL A 125 -2.96 -4.00 11.61
N ILE A 126 -3.73 -3.30 10.75
CA ILE A 126 -5.16 -3.60 10.57
C ILE A 126 -5.34 -4.98 9.94
N LEU A 127 -4.55 -5.30 8.92
CA LEU A 127 -4.60 -6.59 8.21
C LEU A 127 -4.44 -7.76 9.20
N PHE A 128 -3.36 -7.78 9.97
CA PHE A 128 -3.04 -8.92 10.83
C PHE A 128 -3.89 -8.99 12.11
N ILE A 129 -4.38 -7.84 12.61
CA ILE A 129 -5.38 -7.84 13.69
C ILE A 129 -6.66 -8.54 13.23
N LEU A 130 -7.13 -8.23 12.02
CA LEU A 130 -8.36 -8.81 11.48
C LEU A 130 -8.19 -10.25 10.99
N GLU A 131 -7.01 -10.62 10.47
CA GLU A 131 -6.71 -11.99 10.03
C GLU A 131 -6.70 -12.96 11.21
N THR A 132 -6.02 -12.62 12.31
CA THR A 132 -5.87 -13.53 13.46
C THR A 132 -7.06 -13.45 14.42
N PHE A 133 -7.67 -12.27 14.56
CA PHE A 133 -8.83 -11.95 15.41
C PHE A 133 -8.85 -12.61 16.81
N ARG A 134 -7.66 -12.84 17.38
CA ARG A 134 -7.46 -13.52 18.67
C ARG A 134 -6.35 -12.83 19.45
N PHE A 135 -6.71 -12.24 20.59
CA PHE A 135 -5.78 -11.50 21.44
C PHE A 135 -4.70 -12.36 22.09
N SER A 136 -4.91 -13.67 22.19
CA SER A 136 -3.91 -14.62 22.70
C SER A 136 -2.62 -14.64 21.86
N PHE A 137 -2.70 -14.23 20.59
CA PHE A 137 -1.58 -14.20 19.64
C PHE A 137 -0.99 -12.79 19.45
N PHE A 138 -1.11 -11.91 20.45
CA PHE A 138 -0.66 -10.52 20.34
C PHE A 138 0.80 -10.38 19.88
N PHE A 139 1.73 -11.13 20.48
CA PHE A 139 3.14 -11.07 20.12
C PHE A 139 3.39 -11.58 18.69
N GLU A 140 2.66 -12.62 18.25
CA GLU A 140 2.76 -13.13 16.89
C GLU A 140 2.31 -12.09 15.87
N ILE A 141 1.17 -11.44 16.11
CA ILE A 141 0.67 -10.33 15.28
C ILE A 141 1.70 -9.21 15.21
N LEU A 142 2.30 -8.83 16.35
CA LEU A 142 3.31 -7.77 16.40
C LEU A 142 4.55 -8.10 15.57
N PHE A 143 5.14 -9.27 15.77
CA PHE A 143 6.32 -9.69 15.00
C PHE A 143 6.01 -9.82 13.52
N ARG A 144 4.89 -10.47 13.17
CA ARG A 144 4.44 -10.64 11.79
C ARG A 144 4.21 -9.29 11.10
N THR A 145 3.64 -8.33 11.82
CA THR A 145 3.46 -6.95 11.35
C THR A 145 4.79 -6.28 11.06
N ILE A 146 5.74 -6.31 12.01
CA ILE A 146 7.03 -5.61 11.87
C ILE A 146 7.83 -6.19 10.70
N PHE A 147 8.02 -7.51 10.66
CA PHE A 147 8.83 -8.15 9.62
C PHE A 147 8.19 -8.03 8.23
N SER A 148 6.88 -8.25 8.12
CA SER A 148 6.17 -8.11 6.83
C SER A 148 6.13 -6.65 6.36
N SER A 149 6.04 -5.68 7.29
CA SER A 149 6.08 -4.25 6.94
C SER A 149 7.46 -3.86 6.42
N ILE A 150 8.55 -4.28 7.09
CA ILE A 150 9.92 -3.99 6.63
C ILE A 150 10.12 -4.53 5.21
N PHE A 151 9.74 -5.79 4.98
CA PHE A 151 9.90 -6.41 3.68
C PHE A 151 9.04 -5.73 2.59
N THR A 152 7.80 -5.37 2.91
CA THR A 152 6.92 -4.64 1.99
C THR A 152 7.43 -3.22 1.70
N ILE A 153 7.98 -2.50 2.69
CA ILE A 153 8.60 -1.19 2.48
C ILE A 153 9.78 -1.29 1.52
N LEU A 154 10.67 -2.29 1.71
CA LEU A 154 11.80 -2.52 0.82
C LEU A 154 11.33 -2.80 -0.61
N LEU A 155 10.35 -3.69 -0.79
CA LEU A 155 9.78 -3.98 -2.11
C LEU A 155 9.13 -2.74 -2.75
N CYS A 156 8.36 -1.96 -1.99
CA CYS A 156 7.76 -0.72 -2.48
C CYS A 156 8.84 0.25 -3.00
N ILE A 157 9.94 0.42 -2.28
CA ILE A 157 11.05 1.28 -2.71
C ILE A 157 11.69 0.75 -3.99
N ILE A 158 11.98 -0.56 -4.06
CA ILE A 158 12.55 -1.20 -5.25
C ILE A 158 11.65 -1.00 -6.47
N ILE A 159 10.35 -1.25 -6.33
CA ILE A 159 9.36 -1.09 -7.41
C ILE A 159 9.32 0.38 -7.86
N ILE A 160 9.31 1.35 -6.94
CA ILE A 160 9.32 2.78 -7.29
C ILE A 160 10.56 3.13 -8.13
N TYR A 161 11.73 2.60 -7.79
CA TYR A 161 12.97 2.86 -8.54
C TYR A 161 13.01 2.17 -9.91
N ILE A 162 12.53 0.92 -10.01
CA ILE A 162 12.47 0.18 -11.29
C ILE A 162 11.53 0.86 -12.28
N PHE A 163 10.36 1.31 -11.81
CA PHE A 163 9.36 1.96 -12.66
C PHE A 163 9.51 3.47 -12.73
N LYS A 164 10.60 4.04 -12.21
CA LYS A 164 10.90 5.46 -12.37
C LYS A 164 11.22 5.71 -13.85
N PRO A 165 10.46 6.56 -14.57
CA PRO A 165 10.81 6.89 -15.94
C PRO A 165 12.17 7.58 -15.93
N THR A 166 13.17 6.95 -16.55
CA THR A 166 14.47 7.56 -16.83
C THR A 166 14.20 8.85 -17.60
N LYS A 167 14.53 10.00 -17.00
CA LYS A 167 14.58 11.27 -17.75
C LYS A 167 15.61 11.06 -18.86
N ARG A 168 15.14 10.90 -20.09
CA ARG A 168 15.93 11.15 -21.29
C ARG A 168 15.86 12.64 -21.59
#